data_AF-A0A1W1BWD1-F1
#
_entry.id   AF-A0A1W1BWD1-F1
#
_cell.length_a   1.000
_cell.length_b   1.000
_cell.length_c   1.000
_cell.angle_alpha   90.00
_cell.angle_beta   90.00
_cell.angle_gamma   90.00
#
_symmetry.space_group_name_H-M   'P 1'
#
loop_
_entity.id
_entity.type
_entity.pdbx_description
1 polymer ?
#
loop_
_entity_poly.entity_id
_entity_poly.type
_entity_poly.pdbx_seq_one_letter_code
_entity_poly.pdbx_strand_id
1 'polypeptide(L)'
;MLAQADISDVELKQRWRLYWINCIFDFSSLKFQELSWVNHSEKWPSSYEECTSAYFDNLGLYKGYEKAIEAGNVSEIEASKASTFHDLANFYDEPSQDPQDILNDEEWLEVVEAAGVFWTYLKETLTHPREVERIEKLEKEFS
;
A
#
# COMPACT_ATOMS: atom_id res chain seq x y z
N MET A 1 -22.43 -29.19 -3.56
CA MET A 1 -21.02 -29.37 -3.17
C MET A 1 -20.25 -28.10 -3.57
N LEU A 2 -20.60 -26.97 -2.93
CA LEU A 2 -20.17 -25.61 -3.29
C LEU A 2 -19.29 -24.96 -2.20
N ALA A 3 -18.88 -25.69 -1.16
CA ALA A 3 -18.43 -25.07 0.08
C ALA A 3 -16.90 -24.87 0.22
N GLN A 4 -16.07 -25.63 -0.52
CA GLN A 4 -14.62 -25.60 -0.27
C GLN A 4 -13.86 -24.59 -1.14
N ALA A 5 -14.22 -24.48 -2.42
CA ALA A 5 -13.59 -23.54 -3.36
C ALA A 5 -14.02 -22.08 -3.10
N ASP A 6 -15.27 -21.87 -2.69
CA ASP A 6 -15.86 -20.54 -2.48
C ASP A 6 -15.28 -19.85 -1.23
N ILE A 7 -15.05 -20.62 -0.15
CA ILE A 7 -14.45 -20.10 1.09
C ILE A 7 -12.96 -19.78 0.90
N SER A 8 -12.22 -20.59 0.13
CA SER A 8 -10.81 -20.30 -0.15
C SER A 8 -10.65 -19.02 -0.96
N ASP A 9 -11.52 -18.78 -1.92
CA ASP A 9 -11.42 -17.61 -2.80
C ASP A 9 -11.76 -16.32 -2.04
N VAL A 10 -12.79 -16.32 -1.19
CA VAL A 10 -13.12 -15.18 -0.32
C VAL A 10 -11.96 -14.84 0.63
N GLU A 11 -11.36 -15.85 1.27
CA GLU A 11 -10.22 -15.62 2.17
C GLU A 11 -8.96 -15.16 1.42
N LEU A 12 -8.71 -15.65 0.21
CA LEU A 12 -7.60 -15.18 -0.63
C LEU A 12 -7.78 -13.72 -1.04
N LYS A 13 -8.99 -13.33 -1.46
CA LYS A 13 -9.33 -11.93 -1.76
C LYS A 13 -9.15 -11.04 -0.55
N GLN A 14 -9.61 -11.46 0.62
CA GLN A 14 -9.44 -10.69 1.84
C GLN A 14 -7.98 -10.50 2.23
N ARG A 15 -7.13 -11.53 2.05
CA ARG A 15 -5.69 -11.42 2.30
C ARG A 15 -5.04 -10.43 1.34
N TRP A 16 -5.35 -10.52 0.05
CA TRP A 16 -4.83 -9.58 -0.94
C TRP A 16 -5.23 -8.14 -0.58
N ARG A 17 -6.49 -7.92 -0.18
CA ARG A 17 -7.00 -6.61 0.25
C ARG A 17 -6.25 -6.05 1.45
N LEU A 18 -6.09 -6.85 2.51
CA LEU A 18 -5.37 -6.42 3.71
C LEU A 18 -3.90 -6.17 3.43
N TYR A 19 -3.29 -6.96 2.55
CA TYR A 19 -1.91 -6.76 2.14
C TYR A 19 -1.74 -5.46 1.34
N TRP A 20 -2.64 -5.20 0.38
CA TRP A 20 -2.66 -3.94 -0.36
C TRP A 20 -2.84 -2.72 0.55
N ILE A 21 -3.75 -2.77 1.55
CA ILE A 21 -3.89 -1.70 2.54
C ILE A 21 -2.57 -1.43 3.27
N ASN A 22 -1.82 -2.47 3.65
CA ASN A 22 -0.52 -2.30 4.29
C ASN A 22 0.50 -1.62 3.37
N CYS A 23 0.54 -2.01 2.09
CA CYS A 23 1.43 -1.38 1.13
C CYS A 23 1.10 0.11 0.98
N ILE A 24 -0.18 0.47 0.80
CA ILE A 24 -0.58 1.89 0.70
C ILE A 24 -0.20 2.65 1.98
N PHE A 25 -0.38 2.05 3.15
CA PHE A 25 0.03 2.67 4.41
C PHE A 25 1.53 2.95 4.46
N ASP A 26 2.36 1.96 4.09
CA ASP A 26 3.83 2.08 4.06
C ASP A 26 4.25 3.28 3.19
N PHE A 27 3.72 3.38 1.98
CA PHE A 27 3.93 4.56 1.11
C PHE A 27 3.42 5.87 1.70
N SER A 28 2.30 5.86 2.43
CA SER A 28 1.63 7.09 2.90
C SER A 28 2.21 7.71 4.18
N SER A 29 3.14 7.02 4.87
CA SER A 29 3.53 7.40 6.23
C SER A 29 5.04 7.64 6.35
N LEU A 30 5.47 8.90 6.22
CA LEU A 30 6.87 9.29 6.48
C LEU A 30 7.36 8.84 7.86
N LYS A 31 6.51 8.89 8.88
CA LYS A 31 6.87 8.44 10.23
C LYS A 31 7.13 6.94 10.26
N PHE A 32 6.33 6.13 9.57
CA PHE A 32 6.59 4.70 9.44
C PHE A 32 7.91 4.47 8.70
N GLN A 33 8.11 5.15 7.57
CA GLN A 33 9.30 5.02 6.75
C GLN A 33 10.57 5.44 7.52
N GLU A 34 10.56 6.57 8.24
CA GLU A 34 11.69 7.02 9.05
C GLU A 34 12.00 6.02 10.18
N LEU A 35 10.98 5.50 10.87
CA LEU A 35 11.16 4.50 11.91
C LEU A 35 11.71 3.17 11.36
N SER A 36 11.27 2.77 10.17
CA SER A 36 11.58 1.46 9.61
C SER A 36 12.86 1.49 8.79
N TRP A 37 12.96 2.40 7.84
CA TRP A 37 14.00 2.46 6.82
C TRP A 37 15.28 3.10 7.33
N VAL A 38 15.17 4.20 8.11
CA VAL A 38 16.32 4.93 8.66
C VAL A 38 16.71 4.39 10.04
N ASN A 39 15.73 4.23 10.93
CA ASN A 39 16.00 3.81 12.31
C ASN A 39 16.05 2.28 12.50
N HIS A 40 15.79 1.49 11.45
CA HIS A 40 15.85 0.03 11.45
C HIS A 40 15.07 -0.60 12.61
N SER A 41 13.83 -0.15 12.83
CA SER A 41 12.99 -0.66 13.92
C SER A 41 12.76 -2.16 13.79
N GLU A 42 13.22 -2.94 14.78
CA GLU A 42 12.94 -4.40 14.83
C GLU A 42 11.44 -4.71 14.95
N LYS A 43 10.67 -3.78 15.51
CA LYS A 43 9.21 -3.94 15.66
C LYS A 43 8.48 -3.73 14.34
N TRP A 44 9.00 -2.86 13.50
CA TRP A 44 8.40 -2.43 12.25
C TRP A 44 9.43 -2.56 11.13
N PRO A 45 9.85 -3.78 10.77
CA PRO A 45 10.83 -3.98 9.72
C PRO A 45 10.21 -3.63 8.36
N SER A 46 10.87 -2.74 7.62
CA SER A 46 10.63 -2.41 6.21
C SER A 46 11.87 -1.71 5.66
N SER A 47 12.01 -1.65 4.34
CA SER A 47 12.95 -0.80 3.60
C SER A 47 12.24 -0.19 2.40
N TYR A 48 12.90 0.73 1.69
CA TYR A 48 12.39 1.26 0.43
C TYR A 48 12.14 0.12 -0.59
N GLU A 49 13.09 -0.81 -0.74
CA GLU A 49 12.96 -1.96 -1.65
C GLU A 49 11.85 -2.92 -1.21
N GLU A 50 11.70 -3.16 0.09
CA GLU A 50 10.60 -4.00 0.61
C GLU A 50 9.24 -3.34 0.39
N CYS A 51 9.12 -2.03 0.59
CA CYS A 51 7.89 -1.27 0.36
C CYS A 51 7.47 -1.30 -1.12
N THR A 52 8.41 -1.01 -2.02
CA THR A 52 8.18 -1.00 -3.48
C THR A 52 7.90 -2.40 -4.02
N SER A 53 8.71 -3.40 -3.68
CA SER A 53 8.50 -4.80 -4.12
C SER A 53 7.22 -5.40 -3.54
N ALA A 54 6.87 -5.10 -2.28
CA ALA A 54 5.60 -5.54 -1.71
C ALA A 54 4.41 -5.03 -2.54
N TYR A 55 4.47 -3.79 -3.01
CA TYR A 55 3.40 -3.22 -3.81
C TYR A 55 3.43 -3.70 -5.27
N PHE A 56 4.57 -3.64 -5.95
CA PHE A 56 4.63 -3.94 -7.39
C PHE A 56 4.81 -5.44 -7.69
N ASP A 57 5.73 -6.12 -7.00
CA ASP A 57 6.02 -7.54 -7.24
C ASP A 57 4.93 -8.42 -6.62
N ASN A 58 4.70 -8.28 -5.31
CA ASN A 58 3.86 -9.23 -4.57
C ASN A 58 2.37 -9.09 -4.92
N LEU A 59 1.89 -7.87 -5.19
CA LEU A 59 0.51 -7.66 -5.68
C LEU A 59 0.40 -7.74 -7.21
N GLY A 60 1.53 -7.76 -7.93
CA GLY A 60 1.58 -7.90 -9.39
C GLY A 60 1.07 -6.67 -10.14
N LEU A 61 1.43 -5.46 -9.68
CA LEU A 61 0.83 -4.19 -10.12
C LEU A 61 1.64 -3.41 -11.16
N TYR A 62 2.79 -3.89 -11.67
CA TYR A 62 3.56 -3.17 -12.72
C TYR A 62 2.79 -2.84 -14.00
N LYS A 63 1.69 -3.55 -14.27
CA LYS A 63 0.82 -3.28 -15.43
C LYS A 63 -0.46 -2.56 -15.02
N GLY A 64 -0.42 -1.85 -13.90
CA GLY A 64 -1.57 -1.25 -13.25
C GLY A 64 -2.52 -2.29 -12.66
N TYR A 65 -3.79 -1.88 -12.53
CA TYR A 65 -4.80 -2.60 -11.76
C TYR A 65 -5.67 -3.56 -12.57
N GLU A 66 -5.49 -3.69 -13.90
CA GLU A 66 -6.37 -4.47 -14.78
C GLU A 66 -6.67 -5.88 -14.23
N LYS A 67 -5.64 -6.66 -13.92
CA LYS A 67 -5.80 -8.01 -13.36
C LYS A 67 -6.45 -8.01 -11.98
N ALA A 68 -6.17 -7.00 -11.16
CA ALA A 68 -6.75 -6.90 -9.82
C ALA A 68 -8.25 -6.55 -9.89
N ILE A 69 -8.66 -5.77 -10.90
CA ILE A 69 -10.06 -5.48 -11.21
C ILE A 69 -10.76 -6.73 -11.74
N GLU A 70 -10.17 -7.43 -12.70
CA GLU A 70 -10.70 -8.69 -13.26
C GLU A 70 -10.91 -9.77 -12.18
N ALA A 71 -9.97 -9.87 -11.23
CA ALA A 71 -10.07 -10.77 -10.09
C ALA A 71 -11.14 -10.35 -9.06
N GLY A 72 -11.68 -9.13 -9.18
CA GLY A 72 -12.57 -8.53 -8.19
C GLY A 72 -11.89 -8.27 -6.86
N ASN A 73 -10.56 -8.04 -6.87
CA ASN A 73 -9.81 -7.60 -5.72
C ASN A 73 -9.99 -6.11 -5.50
N VAL A 74 -10.06 -5.32 -6.58
CA VAL A 74 -10.16 -3.85 -6.58
C VAL A 74 -11.29 -3.42 -7.50
N SER A 75 -12.07 -2.40 -7.13
CA SER A 75 -13.04 -1.78 -8.03
C SER A 75 -12.37 -0.81 -9.01
N GLU A 76 -13.04 -0.52 -10.13
CA GLU A 76 -12.57 0.49 -11.08
C GLU A 76 -12.39 1.88 -10.42
N ILE A 77 -13.26 2.21 -9.47
CA ILE A 77 -13.20 3.49 -8.74
C ILE A 77 -11.96 3.53 -7.85
N GLU A 78 -11.68 2.48 -7.08
CA GLU A 78 -10.46 2.42 -6.26
C GLU A 78 -9.20 2.47 -7.13
N ALA A 79 -9.16 1.74 -8.25
CA ALA A 79 -8.04 1.78 -9.16
C ALA A 79 -7.85 3.18 -9.77
N SER A 80 -8.94 3.84 -10.17
CA SER A 80 -8.90 5.22 -10.65
C SER A 80 -8.40 6.19 -9.57
N LYS A 81 -8.83 6.02 -8.32
CA LYS A 81 -8.39 6.84 -7.18
C LYS A 81 -6.93 6.60 -6.80
N ALA A 82 -6.43 5.39 -7.02
CA ALA A 82 -5.03 5.04 -6.79
C ALA A 82 -4.10 5.48 -7.93
N SER A 83 -4.62 5.84 -9.11
CA SER A 83 -3.82 6.01 -10.34
C SER A 83 -2.68 7.02 -10.20
N THR A 84 -2.95 8.20 -9.62
CA THR A 84 -1.92 9.23 -9.42
C THR A 84 -0.79 8.73 -8.53
N PHE A 85 -1.11 8.12 -7.38
CA PHE A 85 -0.11 7.50 -6.52
C PHE A 85 0.67 6.40 -7.25
N HIS A 86 -0.05 5.52 -7.96
CA HIS A 86 0.53 4.39 -8.66
C HIS A 86 1.54 4.84 -9.73
N ASP A 87 1.18 5.84 -10.53
CA ASP A 87 2.03 6.37 -11.59
C ASP A 87 3.28 7.02 -11.00
N LEU A 88 3.14 7.87 -9.98
CA LEU A 88 4.27 8.49 -9.29
C LEU A 88 5.21 7.42 -8.72
N ALA A 89 4.69 6.44 -7.99
CA ALA A 89 5.50 5.36 -7.42
C ALA A 89 6.18 4.49 -8.49
N ASN A 90 5.57 4.31 -9.67
CA ASN A 90 6.12 3.49 -10.75
C ASN A 90 7.21 4.22 -11.55
N PHE A 91 7.20 5.56 -11.57
CA PHE A 91 8.18 6.37 -12.29
C PHE A 91 9.25 7.00 -11.40
N TYR A 92 9.08 6.93 -10.09
CA TYR A 92 10.07 7.41 -9.13
C TYR A 92 11.43 6.70 -9.33
N ASP A 93 12.49 7.49 -9.44
CA ASP A 93 13.87 7.03 -9.58
C ASP A 93 14.65 7.50 -8.35
N GLU A 94 15.06 6.56 -7.50
CA GLU A 94 15.66 6.91 -6.21
C GLU A 94 17.00 7.65 -6.38
N PRO A 95 17.25 8.72 -5.61
CA PRO A 95 18.45 9.53 -5.78
C PRO A 95 19.72 8.80 -5.30
N SER A 96 19.57 7.86 -4.37
CA SER A 96 20.64 7.03 -3.82
C SER A 96 20.06 5.82 -3.10
N GLN A 97 20.93 4.91 -2.65
CA GLN A 97 20.56 3.77 -1.80
C GLN A 97 20.48 4.14 -0.30
N ASP A 98 20.69 5.41 0.07
CA ASP A 98 20.55 5.88 1.45
C ASP A 98 19.09 6.24 1.72
N PRO A 99 18.39 5.54 2.64
CA PRO A 99 17.00 5.86 2.95
C PRO A 99 16.81 7.30 3.41
N GLN A 100 17.81 7.93 4.01
CA GLN A 100 17.70 9.33 4.42
C GLN A 100 17.64 10.28 3.23
N ASP A 101 18.33 9.97 2.14
CA ASP A 101 18.27 10.76 0.90
C ASP A 101 16.89 10.61 0.24
N ILE A 102 16.36 9.38 0.20
CA ILE A 102 15.01 9.08 -0.31
C ILE A 102 13.95 9.87 0.46
N LEU A 103 13.99 9.86 1.79
CA LEU A 103 13.00 10.58 2.62
C LEU A 103 13.10 12.10 2.53
N ASN A 104 14.19 12.63 1.99
CA ASN A 104 14.39 14.06 1.75
C ASN A 104 14.15 14.45 0.28
N ASP A 105 13.89 13.48 -0.60
CA ASP A 105 13.69 13.74 -2.03
C ASP A 105 12.31 14.33 -2.30
N GLU A 106 12.27 15.38 -3.12
CA GLU A 106 11.02 16.07 -3.48
C GLU A 106 10.09 15.13 -4.25
N GLU A 107 10.62 14.31 -5.17
CA GLU A 107 9.81 13.35 -5.94
C GLU A 107 9.22 12.25 -5.04
N TRP A 108 9.98 11.77 -4.05
CA TRP A 108 9.45 10.81 -3.08
C TRP A 108 8.35 11.42 -2.22
N LEU A 109 8.53 12.67 -1.77
CA LEU A 109 7.51 13.37 -0.99
C LEU A 109 6.21 13.55 -1.78
N GLU A 110 6.27 13.75 -3.10
CA GLU A 110 5.08 13.73 -3.97
C GLU A 110 4.41 12.34 -4.00
N VAL A 111 5.17 11.25 -4.06
CA VAL A 111 4.65 9.87 -3.94
C VAL A 111 3.91 9.70 -2.61
N VAL A 112 4.53 10.12 -1.50
CA VAL A 112 3.96 9.99 -0.16
C VAL A 112 2.68 10.84 -0.02
N GLU A 113 2.67 12.06 -0.54
CA GLU A 113 1.48 12.91 -0.52
C GLU A 113 0.34 12.27 -1.32
N ALA A 114 0.61 11.79 -2.53
CA ALA A 114 -0.39 11.12 -3.36
C ALA A 114 -0.92 9.83 -2.69
N ALA A 115 -0.04 9.05 -2.06
CA ALA A 115 -0.42 7.89 -1.26
C ALA A 115 -1.30 8.29 -0.07
N GLY A 116 -1.00 9.40 0.61
CA GLY A 116 -1.79 9.96 1.71
C GLY A 116 -3.19 10.44 1.29
N VAL A 117 -3.31 11.04 0.10
CA VAL A 117 -4.61 11.37 -0.49
C VAL A 117 -5.42 10.10 -0.73
N PHE A 118 -4.80 9.07 -1.31
CA PHE A 118 -5.48 7.80 -1.54
C PHE A 118 -5.83 7.06 -0.24
N TRP A 119 -4.94 7.11 0.76
CA TRP A 119 -5.20 6.57 2.09
C TRP A 119 -6.43 7.21 2.74
N THR A 120 -6.56 8.54 2.65
CA THR A 120 -7.76 9.26 3.10
C THR A 120 -9.02 8.75 2.42
N TYR A 121 -8.99 8.54 1.10
CA TYR A 121 -10.12 7.95 0.38
C TYR A 121 -10.47 6.54 0.91
N LEU A 122 -9.48 5.68 1.18
CA LEU A 122 -9.73 4.34 1.72
C LEU A 122 -10.41 4.41 3.09
N LYS A 123 -9.92 5.27 3.99
CA LYS A 123 -10.52 5.48 5.31
C LYS A 123 -11.99 5.86 5.25
N GLU A 124 -12.34 6.70 4.28
CA GLU A 124 -13.69 7.25 4.15
C GLU A 124 -14.68 6.28 3.46
N THR A 125 -14.16 5.31 2.69
CA THR A 125 -14.99 4.49 1.79
C THR A 125 -15.01 3.01 2.12
N LEU A 126 -13.98 2.47 2.78
CA LEU A 126 -13.96 1.07 3.18
C LEU A 126 -14.96 0.84 4.32
N THR A 127 -15.74 -0.23 4.17
CA THR A 127 -16.79 -0.59 5.14
C THR A 127 -16.62 -2.00 5.69
N HIS A 128 -15.70 -2.79 5.13
CA HIS A 128 -15.48 -4.16 5.60
C HIS A 128 -14.77 -4.16 6.96
N PRO A 129 -15.31 -4.84 7.99
CA PRO A 129 -14.82 -4.70 9.37
C PRO A 129 -13.32 -4.98 9.56
N ARG A 130 -12.77 -6.00 8.87
CA ARG A 130 -11.33 -6.32 8.95
C ARG A 130 -10.44 -5.24 8.34
N GLU A 131 -10.92 -4.54 7.33
CA GLU A 131 -10.17 -3.49 6.63
C GLU A 131 -10.19 -2.21 7.47
N VAL A 132 -11.36 -1.86 8.00
CA VAL A 132 -11.53 -0.74 8.93
C VAL A 132 -10.66 -0.94 10.18
N GLU A 133 -10.74 -2.11 10.84
CA GLU A 133 -9.91 -2.43 12.00
C GLU A 133 -8.41 -2.31 11.67
N ARG A 134 -8.01 -2.73 10.46
CA ARG A 134 -6.61 -2.66 10.05
C ARG A 134 -6.14 -1.22 9.90
N ILE A 135 -6.93 -0.38 9.23
CA ILE A 135 -6.67 1.06 9.08
C ILE A 135 -6.57 1.71 10.46
N GLU A 136 -7.57 1.52 11.33
CA GLU A 136 -7.59 2.13 12.67
C GLU A 136 -6.37 1.73 13.50
N LYS A 137 -5.95 0.46 13.41
CA LYS A 137 -4.76 -0.02 14.09
C LYS A 137 -3.50 0.69 13.60
N LEU A 138 -3.33 0.80 12.28
CA LEU A 138 -2.19 1.49 11.68
C LEU A 138 -2.16 2.97 12.07
N GLU A 139 -3.29 3.66 12.01
CA GLU A 139 -3.35 5.06 12.42
C GLU A 139 -3.04 5.23 13.90
N LYS A 140 -3.56 4.37 14.77
CA LYS A 140 -3.26 4.44 16.21
C LYS A 140 -1.79 4.19 16.53
N GLU A 141 -1.13 3.32 15.78
CA GLU A 141 0.28 2.99 16.01
C GLU A 141 1.22 4.09 15.53
N PHE A 142 0.81 4.89 14.54
CA PHE A 142 1.65 5.89 13.89
C PHE A 142 1.10 7.33 13.91
N SER A 143 -0.01 7.61 14.61
CA SER A 143 -0.51 8.97 14.90
C SER A 143 0.49 9.81 15.69
#